data_AF-A0AAD4CFM1-F1
#
_entry.id   AF-A0AAD4CFM1-F1
#
_cell.length_a   1.000
_cell.length_b   1.000
_cell.length_c   1.000
_cell.angle_alpha   90.00
_cell.angle_beta   90.00
_cell.angle_gamma   90.00
#
_symmetry.space_group_name_H-M   'P 1'
#
loop_
_entity.id
_entity.type
_entity.pdbx_description
1 polymer ?
#
loop_
_entity_poly.entity_id
_entity_poly.type
_entity_poly.pdbx_seq_one_letter_code
_entity_poly.pdbx_strand_id
1 'polypeptide(L)'
;MRAGVIAPLLYVGYASAISVRLFNKNGVSSSYAVNADGSCFDLAGGTLQQFNDNLKAMDIPSGYQCVIWEDYNCKNLHTNAIQGLPQIEQVCWGNYPNQPNHDWSRVASSFKCCPAGPEPGWCAGSIPTC
;
A
#
# COMPACT_ATOMS: atom_id res chain seq x y z
N MET A 1 12.04 7.41 51.53
CA MET A 1 12.48 7.72 50.15
C MET A 1 11.96 6.61 49.25
N ARG A 2 10.89 6.82 48.49
CA ARG A 2 10.35 5.82 47.56
C ARG A 2 10.99 6.07 46.19
N ALA A 3 11.84 5.15 45.76
CA ALA A 3 12.39 5.15 44.41
C ALA A 3 11.24 4.93 43.43
N GLY A 4 10.90 5.96 42.65
CA GLY A 4 9.99 5.83 41.53
C GLY A 4 10.67 5.01 40.44
N VAL A 5 10.13 3.83 40.16
CA VAL A 5 10.51 3.04 38.99
C VAL A 5 9.96 3.79 37.77
N ILE A 6 10.82 4.50 37.06
CA ILE A 6 10.49 5.01 35.72
C ILE A 6 10.60 3.81 34.79
N ALA A 7 9.48 3.15 34.54
CA ALA A 7 9.39 2.18 33.45
C ALA A 7 9.63 2.94 32.14
N PRO A 8 10.62 2.54 31.31
CA PRO A 8 10.74 3.12 29.98
C PRO A 8 9.50 2.71 29.19
N LEU A 9 8.62 3.68 28.93
CA LEU A 9 7.61 3.60 27.88
C LEU A 9 8.36 3.40 26.57
N LEU A 10 8.52 2.13 26.17
CA LEU A 10 8.90 1.79 24.81
C LEU A 10 7.83 2.40 23.90
N TYR A 11 8.19 3.48 23.21
CA TYR A 11 7.41 4.08 22.15
C TYR A 11 7.38 3.10 20.98
N VAL A 12 6.56 2.07 21.07
CA VAL A 12 6.20 1.22 19.92
C VAL A 12 5.03 1.89 19.19
N GLY A 13 5.22 3.14 18.75
CA GLY A 13 4.40 3.72 17.68
C GLY A 13 5.11 3.36 16.39
N TYR A 14 4.50 2.73 15.39
CA TYR A 14 3.36 3.24 14.63
C TYR A 14 2.47 2.09 14.15
N ALA A 15 1.43 1.73 14.91
CA ALA A 15 0.27 1.05 14.34
C ALA A 15 -0.83 2.12 14.15
N SER A 16 -0.57 3.13 13.32
CA SER A 16 -1.63 4.04 12.90
C SER A 16 -2.40 3.37 11.78
N ALA A 17 -3.61 2.90 12.07
CA ALA A 17 -4.54 2.54 11.02
C ALA A 17 -4.90 3.82 10.23
N ILE A 18 -4.79 3.77 8.92
CA ILE A 18 -5.20 4.83 8.00
C ILE A 18 -6.45 4.42 7.24
N SER A 19 -7.25 5.39 6.82
CA SER A 19 -8.42 5.16 5.97
C SER A 19 -8.00 5.35 4.51
N VAL A 20 -7.87 4.26 3.76
CA VAL A 20 -7.61 4.29 2.32
C VAL A 20 -8.93 4.08 1.60
N ARG A 21 -9.24 4.93 0.60
CA ARG A 21 -10.42 4.73 -0.25
C ARG A 21 -10.02 4.05 -1.55
N LEU A 22 -10.62 2.90 -1.83
CA LEU A 22 -10.40 2.17 -3.08
C LEU A 22 -11.50 2.52 -4.08
N PHE A 23 -11.13 2.56 -5.36
CA PHE A 23 -12.06 2.76 -6.47
C PHE A 23 -11.83 1.63 -7.48
N ASN A 24 -12.89 0.97 -7.94
CA ASN A 24 -12.78 -0.02 -9.02
C ASN A 24 -13.26 0.55 -10.36
N LYS A 25 -13.00 -0.17 -11.46
CA LYS A 25 -13.39 0.28 -12.81
C LYS A 25 -14.91 0.29 -13.03
N ASN A 26 -15.67 -0.42 -12.21
CA ASN A 26 -17.14 -0.47 -12.25
C ASN A 26 -17.81 0.72 -11.52
N GLY A 27 -17.02 1.65 -10.97
CA GLY A 27 -17.54 2.84 -10.27
C GLY A 27 -17.85 2.61 -8.79
N VAL A 28 -17.53 1.44 -8.23
CA VAL A 28 -17.62 1.21 -6.79
C VAL A 28 -16.47 1.91 -6.09
N SER A 29 -16.75 2.52 -4.95
CA SER A 29 -15.72 3.02 -4.04
C SER A 29 -16.07 2.71 -2.59
N SER A 30 -15.06 2.40 -1.79
CA SER A 30 -15.22 2.08 -0.36
C SER A 30 -13.94 2.40 0.40
N SER A 31 -14.10 2.83 1.65
CA SER A 31 -12.99 3.14 2.55
C SER A 31 -12.70 1.95 3.45
N TYR A 32 -11.41 1.67 3.64
CA TYR A 32 -10.92 0.57 4.46
C TYR A 32 -9.88 1.07 5.46
N ALA A 33 -9.96 0.55 6.68
CA ALA A 33 -8.91 0.74 7.67
C ALA A 33 -7.74 -0.20 7.36
N VAL A 34 -6.56 0.37 7.16
CA VAL A 34 -5.33 -0.34 6.77
C VAL A 34 -4.24 0.02 7.76
N ASN A 35 -3.48 -0.96 8.24
CA ASN A 35 -2.32 -0.68 9.08
C ASN A 35 -1.23 0.00 8.25
N ALA A 36 -0.76 1.17 8.68
CA ALA A 36 0.38 1.85 8.07
C ALA A 36 1.73 1.39 8.65
N ASP A 37 1.83 0.13 9.05
CA ASP A 37 3.04 -0.50 9.61
C ASP A 37 3.76 -1.39 8.58
N GLY A 38 3.38 -1.30 7.30
CA GLY A 38 3.89 -2.17 6.24
C GLY A 38 3.28 -3.57 6.22
N SER A 39 2.25 -3.85 7.01
CA SER A 39 1.48 -5.09 6.90
C SER A 39 0.84 -5.22 5.51
N CYS A 40 0.81 -6.46 5.01
CA CYS A 40 0.14 -6.76 3.75
C CYS A 40 -1.38 -6.70 3.89
N PHE A 41 -2.03 -6.04 2.95
CA PHE A 41 -3.47 -5.95 2.82
C PHE A 41 -3.92 -6.67 1.55
N ASP A 42 -4.61 -7.80 1.73
CA ASP A 42 -5.08 -8.70 0.67
C ASP A 42 -6.41 -8.22 0.07
N LEU A 43 -6.50 -8.11 -1.26
CA LEU A 43 -7.72 -7.73 -1.98
C LEU A 43 -8.60 -8.93 -2.36
N ALA A 44 -8.12 -10.17 -2.29
CA ALA A 44 -8.85 -11.36 -2.74
C ALA A 44 -9.98 -11.77 -1.77
N GLY A 45 -10.03 -11.22 -0.55
CA GLY A 45 -10.97 -11.61 0.49
C GLY A 45 -12.33 -10.91 0.45
N GLY A 46 -13.43 -11.67 0.41
CA GLY A 46 -14.78 -11.18 0.70
C GLY A 46 -15.21 -9.97 -0.16
N THR A 47 -15.61 -8.87 0.48
CA THR A 47 -16.07 -7.65 -0.23
C THR A 47 -14.94 -6.90 -0.93
N LEU A 48 -13.67 -7.25 -0.68
CA LEU A 48 -12.52 -6.64 -1.36
C LEU A 48 -12.30 -7.23 -2.76
N GLN A 49 -12.85 -8.42 -3.05
CA GLN A 49 -12.66 -9.12 -4.32
C GLN A 49 -13.09 -8.28 -5.53
N GLN A 50 -14.00 -7.32 -5.35
CA GLN A 50 -14.42 -6.38 -6.40
C GLN A 50 -13.33 -5.37 -6.82
N PHE A 51 -12.24 -5.24 -6.05
CA PHE A 51 -11.07 -4.41 -6.33
C PHE A 51 -9.86 -5.25 -6.78
N ASN A 52 -9.82 -6.55 -6.46
CA ASN A 52 -8.81 -7.48 -6.97
C ASN A 52 -8.84 -7.48 -8.50
N ASP A 53 -7.68 -7.30 -9.14
CA ASP A 53 -7.54 -7.20 -10.60
C ASP A 53 -8.43 -6.14 -11.27
N ASN A 54 -8.94 -5.18 -10.48
CA ASN A 54 -9.92 -4.20 -10.94
C ASN A 54 -9.74 -2.82 -10.28
N LEU A 55 -8.58 -2.59 -9.66
CA LEU A 55 -8.30 -1.38 -8.89
C LEU A 55 -8.00 -0.21 -9.82
N LYS A 56 -8.90 0.77 -9.89
CA LYS A 56 -8.78 1.96 -10.75
C LYS A 56 -7.93 3.06 -10.12
N ALA A 57 -8.19 3.37 -8.86
CA ALA A 57 -7.53 4.43 -8.11
C ALA A 57 -7.53 4.10 -6.61
N MET A 58 -6.66 4.77 -5.86
CA MET A 58 -6.61 4.72 -4.41
C MET A 58 -6.50 6.15 -3.88
N ASP A 59 -7.32 6.55 -2.92
CA ASP A 59 -7.14 7.79 -2.17
C ASP A 59 -6.35 7.48 -0.89
N ILE A 60 -5.12 7.97 -0.85
CA ILE A 60 -4.14 7.73 0.20
C ILE A 60 -4.00 9.02 1.03
N PRO A 61 -4.25 8.97 2.35
CA PRO A 61 -4.13 10.13 3.22
C PRO A 61 -2.75 10.79 3.16
N SER A 62 -2.71 12.12 3.35
CA SER A 62 -1.45 12.86 3.41
C SER A 62 -0.54 12.36 4.52
N GLY A 63 0.77 12.36 4.27
CA GLY A 63 1.77 11.81 5.19
C GLY A 63 1.96 10.30 5.09
N TYR A 64 1.25 9.63 4.18
CA TYR A 64 1.38 8.20 3.93
C TYR A 64 1.65 7.91 2.45
N GLN A 65 2.13 6.70 2.20
CA GLN A 65 2.32 6.13 0.87
C GLN A 65 1.89 4.67 0.90
N CYS A 66 1.54 4.13 -0.25
CA CYS A 66 1.28 2.71 -0.42
C CYS A 66 2.07 2.15 -1.60
N VAL A 67 2.19 0.84 -1.65
CA VAL A 67 2.80 0.09 -2.75
C VAL A 67 1.84 -1.04 -3.10
N ILE A 68 1.71 -1.38 -4.38
CA ILE A 68 0.78 -2.39 -4.87
C ILE A 68 1.59 -3.60 -5.35
N TRP A 69 1.08 -4.80 -5.09
CA TRP A 69 1.67 -6.07 -5.50
C TRP A 69 0.70 -6.88 -6.38
N GLU A 70 1.29 -7.71 -7.24
CA GLU A 70 0.56 -8.63 -8.11
C GLU A 70 -0.04 -9.81 -7.34
N ASP A 71 0.66 -10.31 -6.32
CA ASP A 71 0.21 -11.44 -5.50
C ASP A 71 -0.47 -11.00 -4.20
N TYR A 72 -1.53 -11.71 -3.80
CA TYR A 72 -2.33 -11.48 -2.58
C TYR A 72 -1.55 -11.39 -1.26
N ASN A 73 -0.31 -11.88 -1.22
CA ASN A 73 0.54 -11.94 -0.03
C ASN A 73 1.69 -10.91 -0.04
N CYS A 74 1.61 -9.90 -0.90
CA CYS A 74 2.60 -8.84 -1.08
C CYS A 74 4.01 -9.37 -1.38
N LYS A 75 4.10 -10.29 -2.34
CA LYS A 75 5.34 -10.84 -2.89
C LYS A 75 5.40 -10.63 -4.40
N ASN A 76 6.55 -10.96 -4.99
CA ASN A 76 6.83 -10.84 -6.42
C ASN A 76 6.79 -9.38 -6.90
N LEU A 77 6.20 -9.12 -8.06
CA LEU A 77 6.23 -7.83 -8.72
C LEU A 77 5.43 -6.79 -7.93
N HIS A 78 5.97 -5.57 -7.88
CA HIS A 78 5.31 -4.45 -7.21
C HIS A 78 5.52 -3.10 -7.89
N THR A 79 4.70 -2.13 -7.52
CA THR A 79 4.85 -0.73 -7.97
C THR A 79 5.99 -0.02 -7.23
N ASN A 80 6.29 1.19 -7.67
CA ASN A 80 6.88 2.20 -6.78
C ASN A 80 5.91 2.65 -5.69
N ALA A 81 6.42 3.41 -4.72
CA ALA A 81 5.56 4.09 -3.75
C ALA A 81 4.65 5.11 -4.43
N ILE A 82 3.37 5.07 -4.09
CA ILE A 82 2.33 5.95 -4.58
C ILE A 82 1.68 6.72 -3.42
N GLN A 83 1.22 7.94 -3.70
CA GLN A 83 0.68 8.89 -2.71
C GLN A 83 -0.47 9.69 -3.32
N GLY A 84 -1.36 10.23 -2.48
CA GLY A 84 -2.50 11.03 -2.93
C GLY A 84 -3.54 10.18 -3.66
N LEU A 85 -3.92 10.60 -4.88
CA LEU A 85 -4.94 9.92 -5.70
C LEU A 85 -4.38 9.41 -7.04
N PRO A 86 -3.45 8.43 -7.04
CA PRO A 86 -2.90 7.87 -8.26
C PRO A 86 -3.98 7.18 -9.10
N GLN A 87 -3.93 7.36 -10.42
CA GLN A 87 -4.62 6.49 -11.36
C GLN A 87 -3.75 5.23 -11.54
N ILE A 88 -4.24 4.07 -11.11
CA ILE A 88 -3.40 2.86 -10.99
C ILE A 88 -2.86 2.39 -12.34
N GLU A 89 -3.61 2.57 -13.43
CA GLU A 89 -3.15 2.27 -14.80
C GLU A 89 -1.95 3.10 -15.25
N GLN A 90 -1.71 4.26 -14.61
CA GLN A 90 -0.61 5.18 -14.90
C GLN A 90 0.54 5.06 -13.89
N VAL A 91 0.36 4.25 -12.84
CA VAL A 91 1.40 4.03 -11.85
C VAL A 91 2.56 3.35 -12.54
N CYS A 92 3.74 3.91 -12.31
CA CYS A 92 4.91 3.46 -12.99
C CYS A 92 5.15 1.96 -12.78
N TRP A 93 5.23 1.26 -13.90
CA TRP A 93 5.83 -0.05 -14.00
C TRP A 93 7.30 0.01 -13.58
N GLY A 94 7.74 -0.90 -12.73
CA GLY A 94 9.17 -1.09 -12.58
C GLY A 94 9.82 -1.45 -13.92
N ASN A 95 11.11 -1.15 -14.10
CA ASN A 95 11.91 -1.73 -15.20
C ASN A 95 12.02 -3.26 -15.02
N TYR A 96 10.98 -3.98 -15.43
CA TYR A 96 10.94 -5.43 -15.44
C TYR A 96 11.34 -5.93 -16.84
N PRO A 97 12.46 -6.66 -16.98
CA PRO A 97 12.84 -7.20 -18.26
C PRO A 97 11.70 -8.07 -18.82
N ASN A 98 11.28 -7.78 -20.07
CA ASN A 98 10.29 -8.53 -20.84
C ASN A 98 8.80 -8.32 -20.50
N GLN A 99 8.39 -7.24 -19.82
CA GLN A 99 6.96 -6.94 -19.60
C GLN A 99 6.54 -5.55 -20.11
N PRO A 100 6.48 -5.33 -21.45
CA PRO A 100 6.24 -4.03 -22.09
C PRO A 100 4.88 -3.34 -21.78
N ASN A 101 3.92 -4.01 -21.12
CA ASN A 101 2.55 -3.51 -20.92
C ASN A 101 1.92 -3.96 -19.58
N HIS A 102 2.59 -3.71 -18.45
CA HIS A 102 2.08 -4.13 -17.13
C HIS A 102 1.09 -3.09 -16.56
N ASP A 103 -0.21 -3.37 -16.71
CA ASP A 103 -1.29 -2.53 -16.18
C ASP A 103 -1.70 -3.00 -14.77
N TRP A 104 -1.19 -2.31 -13.74
CA TRP A 104 -1.49 -2.58 -12.33
C TRP A 104 -2.98 -2.61 -12.02
N SER A 105 -3.80 -1.86 -12.77
CA SER A 105 -5.24 -1.82 -12.53
C SER A 105 -5.97 -3.11 -12.89
N ARG A 106 -5.25 -4.08 -13.49
CA ARG A 106 -5.75 -5.40 -13.92
C ARG A 106 -5.08 -6.58 -13.22
N VAL A 107 -4.09 -6.32 -12.37
CA VAL A 107 -3.29 -7.38 -11.71
C VAL A 107 -3.05 -7.10 -10.23
N ALA A 108 -3.47 -5.95 -9.71
CA ALA A 108 -3.34 -5.62 -8.30
C ALA A 108 -4.14 -6.60 -7.43
N SER A 109 -3.45 -7.35 -6.58
CA SER A 109 -4.06 -8.30 -5.63
C SER A 109 -3.78 -7.98 -4.17
N SER A 110 -2.78 -7.15 -3.87
CA SER A 110 -2.56 -6.68 -2.50
C SER A 110 -1.81 -5.35 -2.47
N PHE A 111 -1.78 -4.72 -1.30
CA PHE A 111 -0.98 -3.52 -1.08
C PHE A 111 -0.44 -3.44 0.35
N LYS A 112 0.56 -2.59 0.55
CA LYS A 112 1.09 -2.20 1.87
C LYS A 112 1.05 -0.69 1.95
N CYS A 113 0.83 -0.15 3.15
CA CYS A 113 0.93 1.28 3.40
C CYS A 113 1.84 1.58 4.58
N CYS A 114 2.38 2.79 4.59
CA CYS A 114 3.33 3.26 5.58
C CYS A 114 3.43 4.78 5.58
N PRO A 115 3.99 5.39 6.64
CA PRO A 115 4.38 6.79 6.62
C PRO A 115 5.25 7.13 5.41
N ALA A 116 4.97 8.27 4.79
CA ALA A 116 5.83 8.88 3.78
C ALA A 116 7.06 9.48 4.47
N GLY A 117 8.25 9.30 3.90
CA GLY A 117 9.50 9.80 4.48
C GLY A 117 10.70 9.58 3.57
N PRO A 118 11.89 10.07 3.97
CA PRO A 118 13.13 9.96 3.19
C PRO A 118 13.68 8.53 3.10
N GLU A 119 13.26 7.65 4.01
CA GLU A 119 13.58 6.21 3.98
C GLU A 119 12.33 5.35 3.71
N PRO A 120 11.66 5.51 2.56
CA PRO A 120 10.44 4.76 2.24
C PRO A 120 10.71 3.27 1.96
N GLY A 121 11.99 2.88 1.84
CA GLY A 121 12.42 1.59 1.32
C GLY A 121 12.04 0.37 2.17
N TRP A 122 11.78 0.52 3.47
CA TRP A 122 11.33 -0.61 4.30
C TRP A 122 9.92 -1.08 3.94
N CYS A 123 9.10 -0.17 3.39
CA CYS A 123 7.71 -0.42 3.03
C CYS A 123 7.54 -0.59 1.51
N ALA A 124 8.30 0.17 0.71
CA ALA A 124 8.25 0.13 -0.74
C ALA A 124 9.20 -0.89 -1.39
N GLY A 125 10.11 -1.49 -0.60
CA GLY A 125 11.23 -2.24 -1.16
C GLY A 125 12.20 -1.34 -1.93
N SER A 126 13.08 -1.95 -2.72
CA SER A 126 13.85 -1.21 -3.72
C SER A 126 12.89 -0.63 -4.75
N ILE A 127 12.87 0.71 -4.89
CA ILE A 127 12.16 1.45 -5.93
C ILE A 127 12.53 0.82 -7.28
N PRO A 128 11.67 0.03 -7.93
CA PRO A 128 11.99 -0.40 -9.26
C PRO A 128 12.13 0.84 -10.14
N THR A 129 13.27 0.97 -10.83
CA THR A 129 13.55 2.18 -11.60
C THR A 129 12.49 2.33 -12.67
N CYS A 130 11.99 3.55 -12.75
CA CYS A 130 11.40 4.17 -13.92
C CYS A 130 12.49 5.09 -14.47
#